data_AF-A0A0M9BIH4-F1
#
_entry.id   AF-A0A0M9BIH4-F1
#
_cell.length_a   1.000
_cell.length_b   1.000
_cell.length_c   1.000
_cell.angle_alpha   90.00
_cell.angle_beta   90.00
_cell.angle_gamma   90.00
#
_symmetry.space_group_name_H-M   'P 1'
#
loop_
_entity.id
_entity.type
_entity.pdbx_description
1 polymer ?
#
loop_
_entity_poly.entity_id
_entity_poly.type
_entity_poly.pdbx_seq_one_letter_code
_entity_poly.pdbx_strand_id
1 'polypeptide(L)'
;MIHQRKPLGIGTLSLLVLAMGLAFNFPWGTEKVQLSHYLFNLLNLPIYSNGHQGFHIPFIVAIIFWLSTVLIARKYHSHYGTKLAYKVGGFMLIFSVMIFPLYGIIWTVFH
;
A
#
# COMPACT_ATOMS: atom_id res chain seq x y z
N MET A 1 -0.13 20.74 36.81
CA MET A 1 -0.64 19.57 36.05
C MET A 1 0.28 19.34 34.86
N ILE A 2 1.14 18.33 34.93
CA ILE A 2 2.03 17.98 33.81
C ILE A 2 1.14 17.22 32.83
N HIS A 3 0.81 17.83 31.69
CA HIS A 3 0.17 17.12 30.59
C HIS A 3 1.12 16.01 30.13
N GLN A 4 0.88 14.79 30.61
CA GLN A 4 1.46 13.60 30.01
C GLN A 4 1.01 13.58 28.56
N ARG A 5 1.89 14.02 27.65
CA ARG A 5 1.68 13.81 26.21
C ARG A 5 1.48 12.31 26.07
N LYS A 6 0.24 11.89 25.77
CA LYS A 6 -0.05 10.50 25.43
C LYS A 6 1.04 10.09 24.45
N PRO A 7 1.83 9.04 24.74
CA PRO A 7 2.87 8.63 23.80
C PRO A 7 2.15 8.46 22.47
N LEU A 8 2.64 9.11 21.41
CA LEU A 8 2.15 8.87 20.06
C LEU A 8 2.29 7.37 19.84
N GLY A 9 1.19 6.66 20.12
CA GLY A 9 1.23 5.23 20.33
C GLY A 9 1.55 4.62 18.99
N ILE A 10 2.32 3.54 18.99
CA ILE A 10 2.81 2.84 17.79
C ILE A 10 1.69 2.54 16.76
N GLY A 11 0.42 2.61 17.17
CA GLY A 11 -0.73 2.76 16.29
C GLY A 11 -0.66 3.87 15.22
N THR A 12 -0.12 5.06 15.50
CA THR A 12 0.06 6.10 14.49
C THR A 12 1.11 5.73 13.44
N LEU A 13 2.08 4.86 13.77
CA LEU A 13 3.00 4.31 12.78
C LEU A 13 2.27 3.44 11.75
N SER A 14 1.26 2.67 12.16
CA SER A 14 0.46 1.91 11.19
C SER A 14 -0.34 2.81 10.23
N LEU A 15 -0.85 3.95 10.72
CA LEU A 15 -1.48 4.96 9.87
C LEU A 15 -0.48 5.60 8.90
N LEU A 16 0.74 5.86 9.36
CA LEU A 16 1.80 6.43 8.53
C LEU A 16 2.19 5.45 7.41
N VAL A 17 2.40 4.17 7.74
CA VAL A 17 2.73 3.14 6.74
C VAL A 17 1.57 2.93 5.76
N LEU A 18 0.32 2.99 6.23
CA LEU A 18 -0.86 2.97 5.35
C LEU A 18 -0.84 4.18 4.40
N ALA A 19 -0.62 5.39 4.93
CA ALA A 19 -0.57 6.60 4.14
C ALA A 19 0.56 6.56 3.10
N MET A 20 1.72 5.98 3.44
CA MET A 20 2.80 5.73 2.49
C MET A 20 2.39 4.75 1.39
N GLY A 21 1.73 3.65 1.74
CA GLY A 21 1.20 2.71 0.75
C GLY A 21 0.20 3.37 -0.21
N LEU A 22 -0.68 4.23 0.31
CA LEU A 22 -1.62 5.01 -0.50
C LEU A 22 -0.89 6.04 -1.38
N ALA A 23 0.09 6.74 -0.80
CA ALA A 23 0.94 7.69 -1.51
C ALA A 23 1.67 7.05 -2.69
N PHE A 24 2.14 5.82 -2.47
CA PHE A 24 2.86 5.03 -3.46
C PHE A 24 1.96 4.49 -4.57
N ASN A 25 0.76 4.03 -4.22
CA ASN A 25 -0.13 3.32 -5.13
C ASN A 25 -1.05 4.26 -5.93
N PHE A 26 -1.46 5.39 -5.37
CA PHE A 26 -2.35 6.34 -6.05
C PHE A 26 -1.58 7.50 -6.69
N PRO A 27 -2.05 8.07 -7.81
CA PRO A 27 -1.52 9.31 -8.36
C PRO A 27 -2.01 10.50 -7.53
N TRP A 28 -1.14 11.48 -7.30
CA TRP A 28 -1.44 12.67 -6.50
C TRP A 28 -1.29 13.95 -7.31
N GLY A 29 -2.18 14.92 -7.02
CA GLY A 29 -2.19 16.22 -7.69
C GLY A 29 -2.81 16.22 -9.08
N THR A 30 -2.92 17.42 -9.66
CA THR A 30 -3.44 17.66 -11.02
C THR A 30 -2.59 17.02 -12.12
N GLU A 31 -1.28 16.90 -11.87
CA GLU A 31 -0.33 16.29 -12.81
C GLU A 31 -0.25 14.76 -12.71
N LYS A 32 -1.07 14.13 -11.85
CA LYS A 32 -1.10 12.67 -11.62
C LYS A 32 0.27 12.09 -11.28
N VAL A 33 1.07 12.83 -10.51
CA VAL A 33 2.41 12.39 -10.11
C VAL A 33 2.27 11.18 -9.21
N GLN A 34 2.78 10.03 -9.66
CA GLN A 34 2.73 8.79 -8.90
C GLN A 34 4.11 8.54 -8.29
N LEU A 35 4.15 8.42 -6.96
CA LEU A 35 5.41 8.28 -6.21
C LEU A 35 6.15 7.00 -6.61
N SER A 36 5.40 5.95 -6.95
CA SER A 36 5.95 4.72 -7.52
C SER A 36 6.57 4.90 -8.91
N HIS A 37 5.95 5.68 -9.80
CA HIS A 37 6.53 5.97 -11.13
C HIS A 37 7.87 6.68 -11.00
N TYR A 38 7.97 7.63 -10.08
CA TYR A 38 9.22 8.34 -9.81
C TYR A 38 10.31 7.38 -9.30
N LEU A 39 10.00 6.54 -8.31
CA LEU A 39 10.93 5.54 -7.76
C LEU A 39 11.36 4.49 -8.78
N PHE A 40 10.42 3.98 -9.58
CA PHE A 40 10.71 3.00 -10.62
C PHE A 40 11.56 3.60 -11.74
N ASN A 41 11.27 4.83 -12.15
CA ASN A 41 12.07 5.55 -13.14
C ASN A 41 13.50 5.82 -12.63
N LEU A 42 13.65 6.19 -11.35
CA LEU A 42 14.97 6.39 -10.71
C LEU A 42 15.80 5.10 -10.70
N LEU A 43 15.15 3.95 -10.50
CA LEU A 43 15.79 2.63 -10.47
C LEU A 43 15.88 1.97 -11.86
N ASN A 44 15.45 2.65 -12.93
CA ASN A 44 15.30 2.08 -14.28
C ASN A 44 14.51 0.75 -14.30
N LEU A 45 13.50 0.63 -13.43
CA LEU A 45 12.64 -0.54 -13.35
C LEU A 45 11.40 -0.35 -14.22
N PRO A 46 10.93 -1.41 -14.91
CA PRO A 46 9.70 -1.35 -15.68
C PRO A 46 8.50 -1.16 -14.73
N ILE A 47 7.64 -0.19 -15.05
CA ILE A 47 6.42 0.11 -14.28
C ILE A 47 5.31 -0.90 -14.59
N TYR A 48 5.31 -1.40 -15.83
CA TYR A 48 4.33 -2.35 -16.33
C TYR A 48 5.01 -3.66 -16.72
N SER A 49 4.38 -4.79 -16.42
CA SER A 49 4.90 -6.12 -16.77
C SER A 49 5.19 -6.33 -18.26
N ASN A 50 4.59 -5.53 -19.15
CA ASN A 50 4.74 -5.62 -20.61
C ASN A 50 5.22 -4.29 -21.25
N GLY A 51 5.81 -3.38 -20.45
CA GLY A 51 6.37 -2.11 -20.94
C GLY A 51 5.37 -1.01 -21.34
N HIS A 52 4.21 -1.36 -21.93
CA HIS A 52 3.21 -0.38 -22.39
C HIS A 52 1.80 -0.62 -21.87
N GLN A 53 1.35 -1.88 -21.75
CA GLN A 53 0.07 -2.24 -21.18
C GLN A 53 0.21 -3.60 -20.49
N GLY A 54 0.06 -3.62 -19.17
CA GLY A 54 0.23 -4.83 -18.36
C GLY A 54 -0.04 -4.53 -16.89
N PHE A 55 0.30 -5.48 -16.01
CA PHE A 55 0.11 -5.28 -14.57
C PHE A 55 0.99 -4.13 -14.07
N HIS A 56 0.39 -3.24 -13.27
CA HIS A 56 1.11 -2.15 -12.64
C HIS A 56 1.95 -2.73 -11.51
N ILE A 57 3.25 -2.95 -11.76
CA ILE A 57 4.18 -3.60 -10.83
C ILE A 57 4.20 -2.87 -9.46
N PRO A 58 4.12 -1.53 -9.39
CA PRO A 58 4.03 -0.88 -8.10
C PRO A 58 2.83 -1.27 -7.24
N PHE A 59 1.72 -1.69 -7.83
CA PHE A 59 0.57 -2.22 -7.09
C PHE A 59 0.93 -3.50 -6.33
N ILE A 60 1.79 -4.35 -6.90
CA ILE A 60 2.31 -5.56 -6.23
C ILE A 60 3.27 -5.16 -5.11
N VAL A 61 4.18 -4.22 -5.38
CA VAL A 61 5.13 -3.72 -4.36
C VAL A 61 4.38 -3.07 -3.18
N ALA A 62 3.24 -2.44 -3.44
CA ALA A 62 2.37 -1.88 -2.40
C ALA A 62 1.88 -2.92 -1.37
N ILE A 63 1.83 -4.22 -1.72
CA ILE A 63 1.48 -5.32 -0.79
C ILE A 63 2.40 -5.33 0.43
N ILE A 64 3.68 -4.99 0.27
CA ILE A 64 4.64 -4.93 1.39
C ILE A 64 4.21 -3.86 2.40
N PHE A 65 3.71 -2.72 1.92
CA PHE A 65 3.19 -1.64 2.76
C PHE A 65 1.87 -2.04 3.43
N TRP A 66 0.95 -2.68 2.71
CA TRP A 66 -0.31 -3.17 3.29
C TRP A 66 -0.06 -4.22 4.37
N LEU A 67 0.84 -5.16 4.10
CA LEU A 67 1.19 -6.23 5.03
C LEU A 67 1.84 -5.66 6.30
N SER A 68 2.80 -4.76 6.13
CA SER A 68 3.46 -4.08 7.25
C SER A 68 2.46 -3.29 8.10
N THR A 69 1.52 -2.59 7.45
CA THR A 69 0.44 -1.87 8.12
C THR A 69 -0.40 -2.82 8.98
N VAL A 70 -0.86 -3.94 8.40
CA VAL A 70 -1.71 -4.92 9.07
C VAL A 70 -0.98 -5.57 10.24
N LEU A 71 0.29 -5.94 10.08
CA LEU A 71 1.10 -6.57 11.13
C LEU A 71 1.30 -5.62 12.33
N ILE A 72 1.70 -4.37 12.06
CA ILE A 72 1.88 -3.34 13.10
C ILE A 72 0.53 -3.05 13.77
N ALA A 73 -0.53 -2.91 12.97
CA ALA A 73 -1.84 -2.57 13.49
C ALA A 73 -2.45 -3.69 14.35
N ARG A 74 -2.20 -4.95 14.00
CA ARG A 74 -2.61 -6.12 14.79
C ARG A 74 -1.89 -6.17 16.13
N LYS A 75 -0.60 -5.84 16.16
CA LYS A 75 0.23 -5.88 17.37
C LYS A 75 -0.09 -4.74 18.35
N TYR A 76 -0.42 -3.55 17.85
CA TYR A 76 -0.60 -2.34 18.67
C TYR A 76 -2.04 -1.80 18.64
N HIS A 77 -3.01 -2.71 18.78
CA HIS A 77 -4.46 -2.47 18.71
C HIS A 77 -5.00 -1.68 19.93
N SER A 78 -4.30 -0.64 20.37
CA SER A 78 -4.65 0.17 21.54
C SER A 78 -5.40 1.45 21.19
N HIS A 79 -5.42 1.88 19.92
CA HIS A 79 -5.97 3.18 19.50
C HIS A 79 -6.91 3.08 18.30
N TYR A 80 -7.83 4.04 18.18
CA TYR A 80 -8.80 4.14 17.08
C TYR A 80 -8.12 4.21 15.71
N GLY A 81 -7.03 4.99 15.61
CA GLY A 81 -6.23 5.09 14.39
C GLY A 81 -5.68 3.74 13.92
N THR A 82 -5.22 2.90 14.86
CA THR A 82 -4.76 1.55 14.57
C THR A 82 -5.88 0.66 14.03
N LYS A 83 -7.09 0.75 14.60
CA LYS A 83 -8.26 -0.02 14.11
C LYS A 83 -8.62 0.35 12.69
N LEU A 84 -8.61 1.64 12.37
CA LEU A 84 -8.88 2.12 11.01
C LEU A 84 -7.80 1.62 10.05
N ALA A 85 -6.52 1.77 10.41
CA ALA A 85 -5.41 1.30 9.60
C ALA A 85 -5.44 -0.21 9.37
N TYR A 86 -5.80 -1.00 10.38
CA TYR A 86 -5.98 -2.44 10.25
C TYR A 86 -7.09 -2.79 9.24
N LYS A 87 -8.25 -2.14 9.34
CA LYS A 87 -9.38 -2.40 8.42
C LYS A 87 -9.04 -2.00 6.99
N VAL A 88 -8.54 -0.78 6.78
CA VAL A 88 -8.22 -0.26 5.44
C VAL A 88 -7.04 -1.00 4.83
N GLY A 89 -5.96 -1.19 5.59
CA GLY A 89 -4.79 -1.95 5.14
C GLY A 89 -5.11 -3.41 4.86
N GLY A 90 -5.95 -4.04 5.71
CA GLY A 90 -6.42 -5.40 5.49
C GLY A 90 -7.28 -5.53 4.23
N PHE A 91 -8.22 -4.60 4.03
CA PHE A 91 -9.03 -4.56 2.81
C PHE A 91 -8.18 -4.39 1.56
N MET A 92 -7.23 -3.45 1.56
CA MET A 92 -6.29 -3.22 0.46
C MET A 92 -5.40 -4.43 0.19
N LEU A 93 -4.96 -5.13 1.24
CA LEU A 93 -4.16 -6.35 1.11
C LEU A 93 -4.97 -7.47 0.46
N ILE A 94 -6.18 -7.74 0.95
CA ILE A 94 -7.06 -8.77 0.37
C ILE A 94 -7.35 -8.45 -1.09
N PHE A 95 -7.70 -7.21 -1.40
CA PHE A 95 -7.96 -6.76 -2.77
C PHE A 95 -6.75 -6.97 -3.67
N SER A 96 -5.55 -6.62 -3.19
CA SER A 96 -4.31 -6.79 -3.95
C SER A 96 -3.97 -8.25 -4.20
N VAL A 97 -4.11 -9.10 -3.18
CA VAL A 97 -3.84 -10.55 -3.26
C VAL A 97 -4.88 -11.28 -4.11
N MET A 98 -6.12 -10.79 -4.18
CA MET A 98 -7.18 -11.42 -4.96
C MET A 98 -7.12 -11.04 -6.46
N ILE A 99 -6.70 -9.82 -6.78
CA ILE A 99 -6.56 -9.35 -8.17
C ILE A 99 -5.35 -9.97 -8.87
N PHE A 100 -4.26 -10.18 -8.14
CA PHE A 100 -3.04 -10.76 -8.69
C PHE A 100 -3.25 -12.13 -9.39
N PRO A 101 -3.89 -13.14 -8.77
CA PRO A 101 -4.17 -14.42 -9.42
C PRO A 101 -5.26 -14.32 -10.50
N LEU A 102 -6.24 -13.43 -10.37
CA LEU A 102 -7.24 -13.19 -11.41
C LEU A 102 -6.58 -12.74 -12.73
N TYR A 103 -5.57 -11.87 -12.65
CA TYR A 103 -4.80 -11.49 -13.84
C TYR A 103 -4.00 -12.66 -14.42
N GLY A 104 -3.35 -13.47 -13.57
CA GLY A 104 -2.65 -14.67 -14.02
C GLY A 104 -3.57 -15.63 -14.78
N ILE A 105 -4.78 -15.84 -14.26
CA ILE A 105 -5.81 -16.69 -14.92
C ILE A 105 -6.25 -16.08 -16.24
N ILE A 106 -6.58 -14.79 -16.28
CA ILE A 106 -6.97 -14.10 -17.52
C ILE A 106 -5.84 -14.20 -18.56
N TRP A 107 -4.60 -13.96 -18.16
CA TRP A 107 -3.44 -14.11 -19.05
C TRP A 107 -3.35 -15.52 -19.65
N THR A 108 -3.48 -16.58 -18.82
CA THR A 108 -3.41 -17.97 -19.30
C THR A 108 -4.62 -18.43 -20.13
N VAL A 109 -5.75 -17.74 -20.04
CA VAL A 109 -6.98 -18.11 -20.77
C VAL A 109 -7.07 -17.39 -22.12
N PHE A 110 -6.54 -16.16 -22.21
CA PHE A 110 -6.65 -15.31 -23.39
C PHE A 110 -5.35 -15.22 -24.23
N HIS A 111 -4.29 -15.94 -23.82
CA HIS A 111 -3.03 -16.05 -24.53
C HIS A 111 -2.56 -17.51 -24.53
#